data_AF-A0A0D0ID85-F1
#
_entry.id   AF-A0A0D0ID85-F1
#
_cell.length_a   1.000
_cell.length_b   1.000
_cell.length_c   1.000
_cell.angle_alpha   90.00
_cell.angle_beta   90.00
_cell.angle_gamma   90.00
#
_symmetry.space_group_name_H-M   'P 1'
#
loop_
_entity.id
_entity.type
_entity.pdbx_description
1 polymer ?
#
loop_
_entity_poly.entity_id
_entity_poly.type
_entity_poly.pdbx_seq_one_letter_code
_entity_poly.pdbx_strand_id
1 'polypeptide(L)'
;QRQLNFQDLETQMQVVIRDSGRHQPRDVGWLGAEQRWTVGSLATAANFVGNGLGFAWLPRHMIERELSDGLLKPLPLEKGGSRSPVFFLYASKDKALGPATQILTDLIQRFDAAPLNAAFASPPALA
;
A
#
# COMPACT_ATOMS: atom_id res chain seq x y z
N GLN A 1 10.60 -17.89 -14.24
CA GLN A 1 10.55 -18.09 -12.78
C GLN A 1 9.38 -19.01 -12.47
N ARG A 2 9.51 -19.89 -11.46
CA ARG A 2 8.42 -20.78 -11.01
C ARG A 2 7.36 -19.95 -10.26
N GLN A 3 6.08 -20.24 -10.48
CA GLN A 3 5.00 -19.63 -9.70
C GLN A 3 5.02 -20.15 -8.25
N LEU A 4 4.78 -19.24 -7.31
CA LEU A 4 4.70 -19.53 -5.89
C LEU A 4 3.24 -19.70 -5.46
N ASN A 5 3.02 -20.61 -4.52
CA ASN A 5 1.74 -20.75 -3.81
C ASN A 5 1.90 -20.29 -2.34
N PHE A 6 0.79 -20.26 -1.59
CA PHE A 6 0.83 -19.84 -0.18
C PHE A 6 1.65 -20.80 0.70
N GLN A 7 1.64 -22.10 0.42
CA GLN A 7 2.42 -23.10 1.17
C GLN A 7 3.93 -22.85 1.04
N ASP A 8 4.39 -22.41 -0.14
CA ASP A 8 5.79 -22.01 -0.33
C ASP A 8 6.20 -20.84 0.58
N LEU A 9 5.23 -19.99 0.99
CA LEU A 9 5.44 -18.83 1.85
C LEU A 9 5.18 -19.10 3.34
N GLU A 10 4.52 -20.21 3.70
CA GLU A 10 4.19 -20.55 5.10
C GLU A 10 5.44 -20.62 5.98
N THR A 11 6.54 -21.16 5.43
CA THR A 11 7.81 -21.32 6.14
C THR A 11 8.71 -20.07 6.10
N GLN A 12 8.30 -19.03 5.36
CA GLN A 12 9.09 -17.82 5.16
C GLN A 12 8.67 -16.73 6.15
N MET A 13 9.61 -15.85 6.50
CA MET A 13 9.32 -14.76 7.42
C MET A 13 8.47 -13.68 6.74
N GLN A 14 7.28 -13.44 7.29
CA GLN A 14 6.42 -12.35 6.86
C GLN A 14 6.57 -11.12 7.76
N VAL A 15 6.88 -9.98 7.16
CA VAL A 15 6.88 -8.68 7.83
C VAL A 15 5.48 -8.07 7.72
N VAL A 16 4.84 -7.84 8.85
CA VAL A 16 3.45 -7.33 8.94
C VAL A 16 3.47 -5.95 9.60
N ILE A 17 2.71 -5.00 9.06
CA ILE A 17 2.56 -3.69 9.67
C ILE A 17 1.52 -3.76 10.79
N ARG A 18 1.88 -3.26 11.96
CA ARG A 18 0.97 -3.14 13.10
C ARG A 18 -0.17 -2.18 12.78
N ASP A 19 -1.40 -2.63 12.94
CA ASP A 19 -2.55 -1.74 13.00
C ASP A 19 -2.54 -0.98 14.35
N SER A 20 -2.52 0.35 14.29
CA SER A 20 -2.60 1.21 15.48
C SER A 20 -4.04 1.41 15.96
N GLY A 21 -5.04 0.92 15.23
CA GLY A 21 -6.45 0.95 15.62
C GLY A 21 -6.69 0.22 16.93
N ARG A 22 -7.35 0.89 17.88
CA ARG A 22 -7.72 0.30 19.18
C ARG A 22 -8.91 -0.66 19.08
N HIS A 23 -9.70 -0.58 18.02
CA HIS A 23 -10.93 -1.37 17.83
C HIS A 23 -10.72 -2.35 16.68
N GLN A 24 -10.88 -3.66 16.96
CA GLN A 24 -10.73 -4.77 16.01
C GLN A 24 -9.40 -4.69 15.22
N PRO A 25 -8.26 -5.00 15.86
CA PRO A 25 -7.01 -5.15 15.12
C PRO A 25 -7.23 -6.18 14.02
N ARG A 26 -7.13 -5.75 12.77
CA ARG A 26 -7.26 -6.64 11.62
C ARG A 26 -5.86 -7.05 11.19
N ASP A 27 -5.63 -8.35 11.10
CA ASP A 27 -4.44 -8.91 10.44
C ASP A 27 -4.57 -8.81 8.90
N VAL A 28 -4.91 -7.62 8.42
CA VAL A 28 -4.96 -7.31 6.98
C VAL A 28 -3.55 -7.40 6.41
N GLY A 29 -3.30 -8.46 5.64
CA GLY A 29 -1.98 -8.69 5.06
C GLY A 29 -1.35 -10.02 5.45
N TRP A 30 -1.89 -10.73 6.44
CA TRP A 30 -1.38 -12.04 6.82
C TRP A 30 -1.67 -13.06 5.71
N LEU A 31 -0.64 -13.75 5.21
CA LEU A 31 -0.76 -14.75 4.13
C LEU A 31 -0.66 -16.22 4.57
N GLY A 32 -0.42 -16.47 5.85
CA GLY A 32 -0.36 -17.80 6.44
C GLY A 32 1.02 -18.15 6.98
N ALA A 33 2.00 -17.24 6.85
CA ALA A 33 3.35 -17.43 7.36
C ALA A 33 3.35 -17.78 8.86
N GLU A 34 4.03 -18.87 9.20
CA GLU A 34 4.24 -19.31 10.58
C GLU A 34 5.14 -18.33 11.33
N GLN A 35 6.06 -17.66 10.62
CA GLN A 35 6.98 -16.68 11.18
C GLN A 35 6.52 -15.25 10.85
N ARG A 36 6.19 -14.46 11.89
CA ARG A 36 5.73 -13.08 11.77
C ARG A 36 6.62 -12.10 12.53
N TRP A 37 7.09 -11.06 11.83
CA TRP A 37 7.64 -9.87 12.46
C TRP A 37 6.72 -8.68 12.28
N THR A 38 6.26 -8.10 13.39
CA THR A 38 5.36 -6.96 13.38
C THR A 38 6.13 -5.66 13.53
N VAL A 39 5.98 -4.75 12.59
CA VAL A 39 6.67 -3.43 12.59
C VAL A 39 5.68 -2.28 12.72
N GLY A 40 6.13 -1.13 13.20
CA GLY A 40 5.26 0.01 13.50
C GLY A 40 4.87 0.87 12.29
N SER A 41 5.51 0.71 11.13
CA SER A 41 5.23 1.55 9.95
C SER A 41 5.53 0.85 8.63
N LEU A 42 4.95 1.36 7.53
CA LEU A 42 5.23 0.91 6.17
C LEU A 42 6.69 1.14 5.76
N ALA A 43 7.29 2.27 6.16
CA ALA A 43 8.69 2.57 5.88
C ALA A 43 9.63 1.57 6.55
N THR A 44 9.35 1.20 7.81
CA THR A 44 10.11 0.16 8.51
C THR A 44 9.97 -1.19 7.81
N ALA A 45 8.75 -1.55 7.36
CA ALA A 45 8.54 -2.78 6.62
C ALA A 45 9.35 -2.82 5.31
N ALA A 46 9.32 -1.72 4.54
CA ALA A 46 10.09 -1.59 3.30
C ALA A 46 11.59 -1.76 3.54
N ASN A 47 12.13 -1.14 4.59
CA ASN A 47 13.54 -1.31 4.97
C ASN A 47 13.87 -2.75 5.34
N PHE A 48 13.03 -3.42 6.14
CA PHE A 48 13.29 -4.81 6.55
C PHE A 48 13.32 -5.75 5.35
N VAL A 49 12.34 -5.65 4.45
CA VAL A 49 12.27 -6.46 3.23
C VAL A 49 13.42 -6.10 2.28
N GLY A 50 13.77 -4.82 2.13
CA GLY A 50 14.91 -4.35 1.34
C GLY A 50 16.26 -4.89 1.84
N ASN A 51 16.38 -5.20 3.13
CA ASN A 51 17.55 -5.84 3.73
C ASN A 51 17.48 -7.39 3.71
N GLY A 52 16.48 -7.97 3.05
CA GLY A 52 16.34 -9.43 2.89
C GLY A 52 15.81 -10.16 4.12
N LEU A 53 15.17 -9.46 5.06
CA LEU A 53 14.69 -10.05 6.32
C LEU A 53 13.32 -10.73 6.22
N GLY A 54 12.78 -10.89 5.02
CA GLY A 54 11.49 -11.54 4.80
C GLY A 54 10.74 -10.98 3.61
N PHE A 55 9.43 -11.22 3.56
CA PHE A 55 8.53 -10.69 2.53
C PHE A 55 7.36 -9.93 3.14
N ALA A 56 6.76 -9.02 2.37
CA ALA A 56 5.59 -8.25 2.79
C ALA A 56 4.79 -7.72 1.59
N TRP A 57 3.58 -7.27 1.86
CA TRP A 57 2.89 -6.34 0.96
C TRP A 57 3.34 -4.92 1.25
N LEU A 58 3.92 -4.28 0.24
CA LEU A 58 4.47 -2.93 0.32
C LEU A 58 3.81 -2.03 -0.75
N PRO A 59 3.50 -0.75 -0.44
CA PRO A 59 3.00 0.18 -1.44
C PRO A 59 4.04 0.38 -2.53
N ARG A 60 3.64 0.15 -3.79
CA ARG A 60 4.55 0.21 -4.94
C ARG A 60 5.36 1.50 -5.02
N HIS A 61 4.73 2.63 -4.70
CA HIS A 61 5.37 3.95 -4.74
C HIS A 61 6.50 4.13 -3.74
N MET A 62 6.51 3.38 -2.64
CA MET A 62 7.56 3.45 -1.63
C MET A 62 8.79 2.63 -2.00
N ILE A 63 8.66 1.69 -2.95
CA ILE A 63 9.70 0.72 -3.30
C ILE A 63 10.07 0.76 -4.79
N GLU A 64 9.70 1.84 -5.49
CA GLU A 64 9.88 1.93 -6.95
C GLU A 64 11.36 1.85 -7.34
N ARG A 65 12.23 2.47 -6.55
CA ARG A 65 13.68 2.43 -6.74
C ARG A 65 14.24 1.03 -6.50
N GLU A 66 13.85 0.38 -5.42
CA GLU A 66 14.33 -0.96 -5.09
C GLU A 66 13.87 -1.99 -6.13
N LEU A 67 12.68 -1.80 -6.71
CA LEU A 67 12.21 -2.60 -7.83
C LEU A 67 12.99 -2.31 -9.12
N SER A 68 13.28 -1.04 -9.44
CA SER A 68 14.07 -0.68 -10.64
C SER A 68 15.50 -1.19 -10.56
N ASP A 69 16.09 -1.11 -9.37
CA ASP A 69 17.47 -1.50 -9.10
C ASP A 69 17.61 -3.02 -8.92
N GLY A 70 16.49 -3.75 -8.92
CA GLY A 70 16.43 -5.21 -8.79
C GLY A 70 16.74 -5.73 -7.38
N LEU A 71 16.84 -4.83 -6.39
CA LEU A 71 17.01 -5.15 -4.97
C LEU A 71 15.79 -5.88 -4.41
N LEU A 72 14.60 -5.44 -4.82
CA LEU A 72 13.34 -6.09 -4.51
C LEU A 72 12.75 -6.74 -5.76
N LYS A 73 12.06 -7.86 -5.56
CA LYS A 73 11.37 -8.58 -6.64
C LYS A 73 9.94 -8.87 -6.23
N PRO A 74 8.96 -8.62 -7.12
CA PRO A 74 7.60 -9.06 -6.88
C PRO A 74 7.56 -10.59 -6.81
N LEU A 75 6.85 -11.13 -5.82
CA LEU A 75 6.67 -12.57 -5.69
C LEU A 75 5.69 -13.06 -6.78
N PRO A 76 6.07 -14.05 -7.61
CA PRO A 76 5.23 -14.55 -8.70
C PRO A 76 4.12 -15.47 -8.16
N LEU A 77 3.17 -14.89 -7.41
CA LEU A 77 2.01 -15.59 -6.86
C LEU A 77 0.91 -15.71 -7.91
N GLU A 78 0.27 -16.89 -8.01
CA GLU A 78 -0.89 -17.08 -8.90
C GLU A 78 -2.06 -16.15 -8.56
N LYS A 79 -2.25 -15.86 -7.27
CA LYS A 79 -3.28 -14.96 -6.74
C LYS A 79 -2.72 -14.13 -5.60
N GLY A 80 -3.13 -12.87 -5.50
CA GLY A 80 -2.76 -11.99 -4.37
C GLY A 80 -1.35 -11.40 -4.43
N GLY A 81 -0.66 -11.49 -5.58
CA GLY A 81 0.65 -10.84 -5.79
C GLY A 81 0.60 -9.31 -5.86
N SER A 82 -0.58 -8.73 -6.03
CA SER A 82 -0.84 -7.28 -5.96
C SER A 82 -2.21 -7.03 -5.34
N ARG A 83 -2.36 -5.88 -4.67
CA ARG A 83 -3.60 -5.43 -4.05
C ARG A 83 -3.81 -3.95 -4.33
N SER A 84 -5.03 -3.61 -4.73
CA SER A 84 -5.51 -2.23 -4.81
C SER A 84 -6.49 -1.99 -3.65
N PRO A 85 -6.07 -1.34 -2.55
CA PRO A 85 -7.00 -0.98 -1.49
C PRO A 85 -8.00 0.06 -1.97
N VAL A 86 -9.25 -0.03 -1.50
CA VAL A 86 -10.27 0.99 -1.73
C VAL A 86 -10.11 2.07 -0.67
N PHE A 87 -9.99 3.33 -1.10
CA PHE A 87 -9.98 4.48 -0.21
C PHE A 87 -11.37 5.10 -0.15
N PHE A 88 -11.73 5.60 1.04
CA PHE A 88 -13.00 6.27 1.27
C PHE A 88 -12.74 7.69 1.76
N LEU A 89 -13.42 8.65 1.14
CA LEU A 89 -13.41 10.04 1.58
C LEU A 89 -14.63 10.28 2.47
N TYR A 90 -14.40 10.56 3.74
CA TYR A 90 -15.46 10.85 4.71
C TYR A 90 -15.58 12.36 4.93
N ALA A 91 -16.76 12.90 4.65
CA ALA A 91 -17.13 14.26 4.98
C ALA A 91 -18.06 14.28 6.20
N SER A 92 -18.00 15.34 7.00
CA SER A 92 -18.92 15.51 8.13
C SER A 92 -20.36 15.56 7.62
N LYS A 93 -21.25 14.76 8.22
CA LYS A 93 -22.68 14.77 7.90
C LYS A 93 -23.40 15.97 8.53
N ASP A 94 -22.88 16.49 9.63
CA ASP A 94 -23.54 17.49 10.46
C ASP A 94 -23.22 18.93 10.02
N LYS A 95 -22.28 19.10 9.09
CA LYS A 95 -21.84 20.42 8.63
C LYS A 95 -21.69 20.44 7.11
N ALA A 96 -22.36 21.39 6.47
CA ALA A 96 -22.15 21.65 5.06
C ALA A 96 -20.67 21.98 4.80
N LEU A 97 -20.10 21.34 3.78
CA LEU A 97 -18.72 21.61 3.36
C LEU A 97 -18.65 23.02 2.79
N GLY A 98 -17.67 23.80 3.24
CA GLY A 98 -17.39 25.10 2.64
C GLY A 98 -16.84 24.96 1.21
N PRO A 99 -16.87 26.03 0.40
CA PRO A 99 -16.47 25.98 -1.01
C PRO A 99 -15.07 25.40 -1.23
N ALA A 100 -14.10 25.77 -0.38
CA ALA A 100 -12.74 25.23 -0.46
C ALA A 100 -12.67 23.71 -0.25
N THR A 101 -13.45 23.17 0.70
CA THR A 101 -13.50 21.73 0.98
C THR A 101 -14.20 20.95 -0.13
N GLN A 102 -15.22 21.55 -0.76
CA GLN A 102 -15.89 20.97 -1.93
C GLN A 102 -14.92 20.87 -3.11
N ILE A 103 -14.18 21.94 -3.40
CA ILE A 103 -13.14 21.95 -4.44
C ILE A 103 -12.07 20.90 -4.13
N LEU A 104 -11.59 20.81 -2.88
CA LEU A 104 -10.59 19.80 -2.51
C LEU A 104 -11.11 18.36 -2.69
N THR A 105 -12.36 18.10 -2.29
CA THR A 105 -13.01 16.80 -2.46
C THR A 105 -13.06 16.40 -3.93
N ASP A 106 -13.51 17.33 -4.77
CA ASP A 106 -13.61 17.15 -6.21
C ASP A 106 -12.23 16.92 -6.85
N LEU A 107 -11.20 17.67 -6.43
CA LEU A 107 -9.82 17.46 -6.88
C LEU A 107 -9.30 16.07 -6.47
N ILE A 108 -9.50 15.65 -5.22
CA ILE A 108 -9.06 14.31 -4.78
C ILE A 108 -9.73 13.22 -5.61
N GLN A 109 -11.04 13.33 -5.86
CA GLN A 109 -11.78 12.34 -6.66
C GLN A 109 -11.37 12.32 -8.14
N ARG A 110 -11.05 13.48 -8.72
CA ARG A 110 -10.60 13.58 -10.12
C ARG A 110 -9.18 13.09 -10.34
N PHE A 111 -8.31 13.22 -9.34
CA PHE A 111 -6.87 12.93 -9.45
C PHE A 111 -6.41 11.76 -8.58
N ASP A 112 -7.32 10.91 -8.10
CA ASP A 112 -6.99 9.74 -7.27
C ASP A 112 -6.08 8.72 -7.99
N ALA A 113 -6.17 8.66 -9.32
CA ALA A 113 -5.34 7.82 -10.19
C ALA A 113 -4.21 8.59 -10.89
N ALA A 114 -3.95 9.85 -10.52
CA ALA A 114 -2.87 10.63 -11.13
C ALA A 114 -1.51 9.95 -10.89
N PRO A 115 -0.60 9.96 -11.88
CA PRO A 115 0.72 9.37 -11.71
C PRO A 115 1.53 10.18 -10.70
N LEU A 116 2.33 9.49 -9.88
CA LEU A 116 3.05 10.09 -8.74
C LEU A 116 4.11 11.11 -9.16
N ASN A 117 4.60 11.00 -10.39
CA ASN A 117 5.55 11.93 -11.00
C ASN A 117 4.87 13.02 -11.85
N ALA A 118 3.54 13.18 -11.75
CA ALA A 118 2.85 14.28 -12.39
C ALA A 118 3.45 15.61 -11.93
N ALA A 119 3.84 16.47 -12.88
CA ALA A 119 4.25 17.82 -12.58
C ALA A 119 3.06 18.57 -11.96
N PHE A 120 3.09 18.81 -10.66
CA PHE A 120 2.03 19.54 -9.97
C PHE A 120 2.06 21.02 -10.35
N ALA A 121 1.19 21.42 -11.28
CA ALA A 121 0.68 22.79 -11.43
C ALA A 121 -0.61 22.76 -12.25
N SER A 122 -1.74 22.53 -11.56
CA SER A 122 -3.10 22.41 -12.12
C SER A 122 -3.30 21.26 -13.13
N PRO A 123 -4.35 20.45 -12.93
CA PRO A 123 -4.89 19.68 -14.04
C PRO A 123 -5.29 20.63 -15.17
N PRO A 124 -5.06 20.29 -16.44
CA PRO A 124 -5.52 21.12 -17.54
C PRO A 124 -7.04 21.31 -17.40
N ALA A 125 -7.50 22.56 -17.42
CA ALA A 125 -8.92 22.86 -17.48
C ALA A 125 -9.47 22.21 -18.76
N LEU A 126 -10.50 21.38 -18.63
CA LEU A 126 -11.19 20.79 -19.78
C LEU A 126 -11.79 21.94 -20.60
N ALA A 127 -11.49 21.95 -21.91
CA ALA A 127 -12.15 22.78 -22.91
C ALA A 127 -13.61 22.35 -23.12
#